data_AF-T0HVR2-F1
#
_entry.id   AF-T0HVR2-F1
#
_cell.length_a   1.000
_cell.length_b   1.000
_cell.length_c   1.000
_cell.angle_alpha   90.00
_cell.angle_beta   90.00
_cell.angle_gamma   90.00
#
_symmetry.space_group_name_H-M   'P 1'
#
loop_
_entity.id
_entity.type
_entity.pdbx_description
1 polymer ?
#
loop_
_entity_poly.entity_id
_entity_poly.type
_entity_poly.pdbx_seq_one_letter_code
_entity_poly.pdbx_strand_id
1 'polypeptide(L)'
;MYPFNEGSFAARDCWYVAAFSEEVGREPLGRTILNEPVVVYRKEDGKPILRTRLFHAVMPETAKSCAYFFAMASTDHGILDEMEDYLRPVIGEDKFATEEIEKMLAIVGENPRELLIRTDRTAVEGRRMLQAMMDAEQSLVEER
;
A
#
# COMPACT_ATOMS: atom_id res chain seq x y z
N MET A 1 -5.59 8.58 -14.24
CA MET A 1 -6.19 8.08 -12.99
C MET A 1 -7.23 9.10 -12.54
N TYR A 2 -8.53 8.86 -12.80
CA TYR A 2 -9.59 9.89 -12.79
C TYR A 2 -9.37 11.08 -13.77
N PRO A 3 -10.43 11.68 -14.33
CA PRO A 3 -11.80 11.19 -14.35
C PRO A 3 -11.94 9.87 -15.11
N PHE A 4 -12.96 9.09 -14.74
CA PHE A 4 -13.40 7.97 -15.57
C PHE A 4 -13.97 8.52 -16.88
N ASN A 5 -13.61 7.91 -18.00
CA ASN A 5 -14.25 8.24 -19.27
C ASN A 5 -15.70 7.74 -19.26
N GLU A 6 -16.59 8.45 -19.95
CA GLU A 6 -17.98 8.04 -20.12
C GLU A 6 -18.03 6.61 -20.71
N GLY A 7 -18.80 5.72 -20.06
CA GLY A 7 -18.84 4.30 -20.40
C GLY A 7 -17.75 3.42 -19.76
N SER A 8 -16.84 3.98 -18.97
CA SER A 8 -15.89 3.17 -18.19
C SER A 8 -16.58 2.50 -17.01
N PHE A 9 -16.54 1.17 -16.94
CA PHE A 9 -17.13 0.40 -15.84
C PHE A 9 -16.14 0.13 -14.68
N ALA A 10 -14.84 0.40 -14.90
CA ALA A 10 -13.77 0.21 -13.93
C ALA A 10 -12.57 1.12 -14.23
N ALA A 11 -11.63 1.21 -13.29
CA ALA A 11 -10.35 1.88 -13.50
C ALA A 11 -9.40 0.99 -14.29
N ARG A 12 -8.65 1.58 -15.21
CA ARG A 12 -7.53 0.90 -15.89
C ARG A 12 -6.22 1.39 -15.32
N ASP A 13 -5.16 0.62 -15.56
CA ASP A 13 -3.81 0.91 -15.06
C ASP A 13 -3.79 1.08 -13.53
N CYS A 14 -4.56 0.22 -12.85
CA CYS A 14 -4.72 0.20 -11.40
C CYS A 14 -4.54 -1.23 -10.87
N TRP A 15 -4.18 -1.34 -9.60
CA TRP A 15 -4.01 -2.64 -8.94
C TRP A 15 -5.35 -3.25 -8.55
N TYR A 16 -5.54 -4.52 -8.93
CA TYR A 16 -6.70 -5.34 -8.57
C TYR A 16 -6.24 -6.62 -7.88
N VAL A 17 -6.96 -7.02 -6.83
CA VAL A 17 -6.72 -8.32 -6.18
C VAL A 17 -7.25 -9.42 -7.10
N ALA A 18 -6.35 -10.23 -7.66
CA ALA A 18 -6.71 -11.33 -8.54
C ALA A 18 -7.21 -12.58 -7.78
N ALA A 19 -6.57 -12.93 -6.67
CA ALA A 19 -6.92 -14.07 -5.81
C ALA A 19 -6.15 -14.00 -4.47
N PHE A 20 -6.66 -14.69 -3.45
CA PHE A 20 -5.93 -15.01 -2.22
C PHE A 20 -5.06 -16.26 -2.38
N SER A 21 -4.05 -16.40 -1.52
CA SER A 21 -3.06 -17.48 -1.65
C SER A 21 -3.67 -18.88 -1.50
N GLU A 22 -4.72 -18.98 -0.71
CA GLU A 22 -5.49 -20.18 -0.39
C GLU A 22 -6.41 -20.61 -1.54
N GLU A 23 -6.79 -19.68 -2.43
CA GLU A 23 -7.61 -19.98 -3.61
C GLU A 23 -6.79 -20.61 -4.74
N VAL A 24 -5.50 -20.30 -4.81
CA VAL A 24 -4.63 -20.77 -5.89
C VAL A 24 -3.98 -22.08 -5.47
N GLY A 25 -4.55 -23.19 -5.93
CA GLY A 25 -4.05 -24.55 -5.71
C GLY A 25 -3.14 -25.06 -6.83
N ARG A 26 -3.12 -26.39 -7.00
CA ARG A 26 -2.37 -27.08 -8.06
C ARG A 26 -3.10 -27.04 -9.41
N GLU A 27 -4.42 -27.02 -9.38
CA GLU A 27 -5.25 -26.85 -10.58
C GLU A 27 -5.31 -25.36 -10.96
N PRO A 28 -5.13 -25.00 -12.24
CA PRO A 28 -5.24 -23.61 -12.69
C PRO A 28 -6.60 -22.98 -12.33
N LEU A 29 -6.57 -21.75 -11.85
CA LEU A 29 -7.74 -20.99 -11.43
C LEU A 29 -8.14 -19.99 -12.53
N GLY A 30 -9.29 -20.22 -13.16
CA GLY A 30 -9.89 -19.25 -14.09
C GLY A 30 -10.56 -18.09 -13.36
N ARG A 31 -10.32 -16.87 -13.85
CA ARG A 31 -10.98 -15.62 -13.42
C ARG A 31 -11.30 -14.75 -14.62
N THR A 32 -12.24 -13.82 -14.43
CA THR A 32 -12.46 -12.71 -15.35
C THR A 32 -12.18 -11.42 -14.59
N ILE A 33 -11.14 -10.71 -14.98
CA ILE A 33 -10.71 -9.45 -14.36
C ILE A 33 -10.87 -8.36 -15.42
N LEU A 34 -11.66 -7.32 -15.13
CA LEU A 34 -11.95 -6.24 -16.10
C LEU A 34 -12.49 -6.76 -17.45
N ASN A 35 -13.35 -7.77 -17.42
CA ASN A 35 -13.87 -8.49 -18.60
C ASN A 35 -12.81 -9.25 -19.43
N GLU A 36 -11.60 -9.41 -18.91
CA GLU A 36 -10.55 -10.20 -19.54
C GLU A 36 -10.43 -11.57 -18.85
N PRO A 37 -10.46 -12.68 -19.60
CA PRO A 37 -10.22 -14.00 -19.04
C PRO A 37 -8.75 -14.16 -18.65
N VAL A 38 -8.50 -14.45 -17.38
CA VAL A 38 -7.16 -14.63 -16.79
C VAL A 38 -7.08 -16.01 -16.13
N VAL A 39 -5.93 -16.65 -16.24
CA VAL A 39 -5.63 -17.90 -15.52
C VAL A 39 -4.52 -17.63 -14.51
N VAL A 40 -4.80 -17.95 -13.24
CA VAL A 40 -3.83 -17.87 -12.14
C VAL A 40 -3.38 -19.27 -11.78
N TYR A 41 -2.07 -19.51 -11.71
CA TYR A 41 -1.52 -20.85 -11.48
C TYR A 41 -0.23 -20.83 -10.66
N ARG A 42 0.17 -22.01 -10.16
CA ARG A 42 1.45 -22.26 -9.48
C ARG A 42 2.32 -23.19 -10.30
N LYS A 43 3.61 -23.30 -9.94
CA LYS A 43 4.50 -24.30 -10.51
C LYS A 43 4.02 -25.72 -10.15
N GLU A 44 4.49 -26.72 -10.89
CA GLU A 44 4.12 -28.13 -10.66
C GLU A 44 4.44 -28.61 -9.23
N ASP A 45 5.51 -28.07 -8.63
CA ASP A 45 5.90 -28.35 -7.24
C ASP A 45 5.05 -27.60 -6.20
N GLY A 46 3.98 -26.92 -6.63
CA GLY A 46 3.05 -26.18 -5.79
C GLY A 46 3.57 -24.82 -5.31
N LYS A 47 4.79 -24.41 -5.69
CA LYS A 47 5.35 -23.11 -5.25
C LYS A 47 4.90 -21.96 -6.16
N PRO A 48 4.81 -20.72 -5.65
CA PRO A 48 4.61 -19.55 -6.50
C PRO A 48 5.74 -19.41 -7.52
N ILE A 49 5.42 -18.83 -8.68
CA ILE A 49 6.39 -18.52 -9.73
C ILE A 49 7.40 -17.49 -9.21
N LEU A 50 6.87 -16.43 -8.59
CA LEU A 50 7.62 -15.34 -8.00
C LEU A 50 7.08 -15.07 -6.59
N ARG A 51 7.99 -14.80 -5.66
CA ARG A 51 7.61 -14.29 -4.35
C ARG A 51 8.43 -13.06 -4.02
N THR A 52 7.71 -11.96 -3.84
CA THR A 52 8.27 -10.67 -3.49
C THR A 52 7.79 -10.24 -2.11
N ARG A 53 8.64 -9.55 -1.37
CA ARG A 53 8.32 -8.85 -0.13
C ARG A 53 8.70 -7.39 -0.31
N LEU A 54 7.75 -6.51 -0.03
CA LEU A 54 7.97 -5.08 -0.01
C LEU A 54 8.06 -4.62 1.44
N PHE A 55 9.04 -3.78 1.73
CA PHE A 55 9.27 -3.20 3.04
C PHE A 55 9.13 -1.69 2.90
N HIS A 56 8.23 -1.15 3.71
CA HIS A 56 7.96 0.28 3.80
C HIS A 56 8.26 0.71 5.23
N ALA A 57 9.19 1.65 5.40
CA ALA A 57 9.52 2.21 6.70
C ALA A 57 9.52 3.73 6.62
N VAL A 58 8.87 4.36 7.61
CA VAL A 58 8.78 5.81 7.75
C VAL A 58 9.49 6.19 9.04
N MET A 59 10.42 7.13 8.96
CA MET A 59 11.14 7.66 10.11
C MET A 59 10.83 9.15 10.23
N PRO A 60 10.15 9.59 11.29
CA PRO A 60 9.96 11.02 11.56
C PRO A 60 11.30 11.74 11.65
N GLU A 61 11.41 12.90 11.00
CA GLU A 61 12.57 13.80 11.10
C GLU A 61 12.19 15.06 11.87
N THR A 62 11.08 15.67 11.47
CA THR A 62 10.45 16.78 12.19
C THR A 62 8.96 16.50 12.38
N ALA A 63 8.22 17.45 12.96
CA ALA A 63 6.76 17.35 13.02
C ALA A 63 6.08 17.29 11.64
N LYS A 64 6.77 17.70 10.56
CA LYS A 64 6.21 17.85 9.20
C LYS A 64 7.07 17.24 8.10
N SER A 65 8.09 16.46 8.46
CA SER A 65 8.96 15.78 7.50
C SER A 65 9.34 14.40 8.02
N CYS A 66 9.56 13.47 7.09
CA CYS A 66 10.02 12.13 7.38
C CYS A 66 10.96 11.62 6.28
N ALA A 67 11.83 10.68 6.65
CA ALA A 67 12.51 9.83 5.68
C ALA A 67 11.65 8.60 5.39
N TYR A 68 11.49 8.29 4.11
CA TYR A 68 10.78 7.11 3.64
C TYR A 68 11.77 6.12 3.02
N PHE A 69 11.85 4.93 3.61
CA PHE A 69 12.69 3.84 3.16
C PHE A 69 11.83 2.77 2.50
N PHE A 70 12.15 2.50 1.24
CA PHE A 70 11.53 1.42 0.48
C PHE A 70 12.60 0.36 0.18
N ALA A 71 12.25 -0.91 0.40
CA ALA A 71 13.11 -2.03 0.02
C ALA A 71 12.27 -3.19 -0.49
N MET A 72 12.85 -3.97 -1.40
CA MET A 72 12.22 -5.14 -1.97
C MET A 72 13.15 -6.35 -1.87
N ALA A 73 12.58 -7.49 -1.48
CA ALA A 73 13.26 -8.79 -1.52
C ALA A 73 12.45 -9.76 -2.38
N SER A 74 13.12 -10.46 -3.29
CA SER A 74 12.49 -11.39 -4.21
C SER A 74 13.25 -12.71 -4.25
N THR A 75 12.55 -13.80 -4.59
CA THR A 75 13.16 -15.11 -4.88
C THR A 75 13.90 -15.13 -6.22
N ASP A 76 13.59 -14.18 -7.10
CA ASP A 76 14.33 -13.93 -8.33
C ASP A 76 15.02 -12.57 -8.18
N HIS A 77 16.35 -12.56 -8.25
CA HIS A 77 17.12 -11.34 -8.06
C HIS A 77 17.22 -10.51 -9.35
N GLY A 78 17.08 -11.13 -10.53
CA GLY A 78 17.23 -10.43 -11.81
C GLY A 78 16.12 -9.41 -12.07
N ILE A 79 14.96 -9.62 -11.46
CA ILE A 79 13.80 -8.72 -11.52
C ILE A 79 13.95 -7.47 -10.63
N LEU A 80 14.88 -7.45 -9.66
CA LEU A 80 14.93 -6.38 -8.66
C LEU A 80 15.22 -5.00 -9.28
N ASP A 81 16.16 -4.93 -10.22
CA ASP A 81 16.54 -3.68 -10.87
C ASP A 81 15.39 -3.14 -11.74
N GLU A 82 14.74 -4.00 -12.52
CA GLU A 82 13.59 -3.60 -13.37
C GLU A 82 12.39 -3.14 -12.53
N MET A 83 12.16 -3.78 -11.39
CA MET A 83 11.08 -3.41 -10.49
C MET A 83 11.32 -2.08 -9.79
N GLU A 84 12.58 -1.70 -9.52
CA GLU A 84 12.87 -0.38 -8.97
C GLU A 84 12.33 0.71 -9.90
N ASP A 85 12.63 0.62 -11.19
CA ASP A 85 12.18 1.60 -12.19
C ASP A 85 10.67 1.55 -12.40
N TYR A 86 10.08 0.36 -12.36
CA TYR A 86 8.62 0.20 -12.43
C TYR A 86 7.88 0.83 -11.25
N LEU A 87 8.43 0.72 -10.03
CA LEU A 87 7.79 1.23 -8.81
C LEU A 87 8.12 2.68 -8.50
N ARG A 88 9.22 3.23 -9.04
CA ARG A 88 9.61 4.64 -8.90
C ARG A 88 8.46 5.64 -9.15
N PRO A 89 7.67 5.55 -10.24
CA PRO A 89 6.54 6.47 -10.44
C PRO A 89 5.45 6.31 -9.38
N VAL A 90 5.13 5.07 -8.97
CA VAL A 90 4.11 4.79 -7.94
C VAL A 90 4.49 5.40 -6.59
N ILE A 91 5.77 5.25 -6.20
CA ILE A 91 6.30 5.90 -4.98
C ILE A 91 6.23 7.43 -5.11
N GLY A 92 6.45 7.96 -6.32
CA GLY A 92 6.29 9.38 -6.62
C GLY A 92 4.86 9.88 -6.42
N GLU A 93 3.85 9.07 -6.81
CA GLU A 93 2.43 9.38 -6.61
C GLU A 93 2.07 9.43 -5.11
N ASP A 94 2.55 8.45 -4.32
CA ASP A 94 2.35 8.41 -2.86
C ASP A 94 2.96 9.65 -2.18
N LYS A 95 4.18 10.02 -2.60
CA LYS A 95 4.87 11.22 -2.11
C LYS A 95 4.04 12.47 -2.40
N PHE A 96 3.63 12.64 -3.66
CA PHE A 96 2.83 13.80 -4.07
C PHE A 96 1.54 13.91 -3.24
N ALA A 97 0.77 12.82 -3.12
CA ALA A 97 -0.46 12.81 -2.34
C ALA A 97 -0.23 13.21 -0.87
N THR A 98 0.83 12.68 -0.25
CA THR A 98 1.18 12.98 1.14
C THR A 98 1.56 14.44 1.34
N GLU A 99 2.37 15.01 0.43
CA GLU A 99 2.76 16.42 0.48
C GLU A 99 1.57 17.37 0.29
N GLU A 100 0.62 17.02 -0.58
CA GLU A 100 -0.61 17.82 -0.76
C GLU A 100 -1.52 17.73 0.46
N ILE A 101 -1.63 16.55 1.11
CA ILE A 101 -2.38 16.40 2.36
C ILE A 101 -1.78 17.30 3.45
N GLU A 102 -0.45 17.32 3.61
CA GLU A 102 0.20 18.20 4.60
C GLU A 102 -0.07 19.69 4.32
N LYS A 103 -0.07 20.12 3.05
CA LYS A 103 -0.45 21.49 2.67
C LYS A 103 -1.89 21.80 3.05
N MET A 104 -2.82 20.88 2.85
CA MET A 104 -4.21 21.05 3.25
C MET A 104 -4.35 21.14 4.77
N LEU A 105 -3.67 20.29 5.53
CA LEU A 105 -3.67 20.33 7.00
C LEU A 105 -3.12 21.66 7.52
N ALA A 106 -2.07 22.19 6.90
CA ALA A 106 -1.51 23.49 7.24
C ALA A 106 -2.50 24.65 7.04
N ILE A 107 -3.41 24.55 6.06
CA ILE A 107 -4.47 25.55 5.82
C ILE A 107 -5.59 25.42 6.84
N VAL A 108 -6.01 24.19 7.18
CA VAL A 108 -7.08 23.95 8.15
C VAL A 108 -6.66 24.39 9.56
N GLY A 109 -5.39 24.18 9.92
CA GLY A 109 -4.81 24.63 11.20
C GLY A 109 -5.20 23.78 12.42
N GLU A 110 -6.15 22.88 12.27
CA GLU A 110 -6.53 21.84 13.23
C GLU A 110 -6.65 20.49 12.51
N ASN A 111 -6.76 19.40 13.28
CA ASN A 111 -6.95 18.08 12.68
C ASN A 111 -8.40 17.94 12.19
N PRO A 112 -8.65 17.89 10.87
CA PRO A 112 -10.01 17.87 10.35
C PRO A 112 -10.71 16.55 10.71
N ARG A 113 -12.04 16.60 10.79
CA ARG A 113 -12.84 15.38 10.92
C ARG A 113 -12.75 14.56 9.64
N GLU A 114 -12.19 13.36 9.74
CA GLU A 114 -12.04 12.43 8.61
C GLU A 114 -13.37 11.75 8.24
N LEU A 115 -13.64 11.64 6.94
CA LEU A 115 -14.72 10.82 6.39
C LEU A 115 -14.16 9.46 6.01
N LEU A 116 -14.36 8.46 6.87
CA LEU A 116 -13.83 7.12 6.68
C LEU A 116 -14.77 6.26 5.82
N ILE A 117 -14.18 5.48 4.93
CA ILE A 117 -14.82 4.41 4.17
C ILE A 117 -14.34 3.04 4.64
N ARG A 118 -14.98 1.98 4.17
CA ARG A 118 -14.73 0.60 4.64
C ARG A 118 -13.27 0.17 4.51
N THR A 119 -12.57 0.64 3.47
CA THR A 119 -11.17 0.30 3.21
C THR A 119 -10.20 0.94 4.21
N ASP A 120 -10.61 1.96 4.95
CA ASP A 120 -9.74 2.67 5.90
C ASP A 120 -9.60 1.95 7.25
N ARG A 121 -10.32 0.84 7.46
CA ARG A 121 -10.33 0.10 8.73
C ARG A 121 -8.91 -0.20 9.21
N THR A 122 -8.06 -0.76 8.36
CA THR A 122 -6.70 -1.17 8.70
C THR A 122 -5.82 0.04 9.04
N ALA A 123 -5.99 1.16 8.33
CA ALA A 123 -5.27 2.40 8.62
C ALA A 123 -5.65 2.96 10.00
N VAL A 124 -6.94 2.97 10.34
CA VAL A 124 -7.43 3.42 11.65
C VAL A 124 -6.94 2.51 12.77
N GLU A 125 -6.95 1.19 12.57
CA GLU A 125 -6.42 0.23 13.53
C GLU A 125 -4.92 0.47 13.79
N GLY A 126 -4.12 0.66 12.74
CA GLY A 126 -2.69 0.98 12.87
C GLY A 126 -2.45 2.30 13.61
N ARG A 127 -3.21 3.36 13.30
CA ARG A 127 -3.10 4.65 14.01
C ARG A 127 -3.41 4.52 15.50
N ARG A 128 -4.40 3.71 15.88
CA ARG A 128 -4.72 3.46 17.29
C ARG A 128 -3.60 2.73 18.02
N MET A 129 -2.93 1.79 17.35
CA MET A 129 -1.77 1.10 17.92
C MET A 129 -0.61 2.08 18.17
N LEU A 130 -0.31 2.95 17.20
CA LEU A 130 0.72 3.98 17.35
C LEU A 130 0.37 4.97 18.46
N GLN A 131 -0.88 5.44 18.54
CA GLN A 131 -1.32 6.32 19.62
C GLN A 131 -1.14 5.65 20.99
N ALA A 132 -1.53 4.37 21.13
CA ALA A 132 -1.35 3.64 22.37
C ALA A 132 0.12 3.52 22.79
N MET A 133 1.04 3.38 21.83
CA MET A 133 2.49 3.41 22.10
C MET A 133 2.95 4.77 22.60
N MET A 134 2.50 5.87 21.97
CA MET A 134 2.82 7.24 22.37
C MET A 134 2.28 7.56 23.78
N ASP A 135 1.03 7.19 24.05
CA ASP A 135 0.40 7.40 25.36
C ASP A 135 1.18 6.65 26.46
N ALA A 136 1.63 5.41 26.17
CA ALA A 136 2.46 4.63 27.08
C ALA A 136 3.82 5.31 27.33
N GLU A 137 4.50 5.80 26.30
CA GLU A 137 5.76 6.55 26.44
C GLU A 137 5.58 7.82 27.29
N GLN A 138 4.48 8.55 27.11
CA GLN A 138 4.21 9.77 27.85
C GLN A 138 3.97 9.49 29.35
N SER A 139 3.24 8.42 29.67
CA SER A 139 2.98 8.04 31.07
C SER A 139 4.27 7.77 31.86
N LEU A 140 5.30 7.19 31.23
CA LEU A 140 6.61 6.94 31.83
C LEU A 140 7.40 8.23 32.14
N VAL A 141 7.13 9.31 31.40
CA VAL A 141 7.75 10.62 31.63
C VAL A 141 7.05 11.35 32.78
N GLU A 142 5.73 11.23 32.87
CA GLU A 142 4.93 11.87 33.93
C GLU A 142 5.12 11.24 35.31
N GLU A 143 5.56 9.97 35.37
CA GLU A 143 5.92 9.27 36.62
C GLU A 143 7.33 9.59 37.17
N ARG A 144 8.15 10.38 36.44
CA ARG A 144 9.51 10.78 36.84
C ARG A 144 9.57 12.18 37.42
#